data_AF-A0A9D6U5S4-F1
#
_entry.id   AF-A0A9D6U5S4-F1
#
_cell.length_a   1.000
_cell.length_b   1.000
_cell.length_c   1.000
_cell.angle_alpha   90.00
_cell.angle_beta   90.00
_cell.angle_gamma   90.00
#
_symmetry.space_group_name_H-M   'P 1'
#
loop_
_entity.id
_entity.type
_entity.pdbx_description
1 polymer ?
#
loop_
_entity_poly.entity_id
_entity_poly.type
_entity_poly.pdbx_seq_one_letter_code
_entity_poly.pdbx_strand_id
1 'polypeptide(L)'
;MPAELPSKVCTSCGKEKPMEEFSKNQYGKGDRILRRPVCKECYSQKVKINKKEAEEYERLHPRPAIGEKFLCPVCNKEKVRNFKADIVLDHSHIDGSVRGWICGSCNTSIGKFGEDIPTLQRAIEWIKKSSKGLKLFLLNIFS
;
A
#
# COMPACT_ATOMS: atom_id res chain seq x y z
N MET A 1 -29.64 21.79 -23.50
CA MET A 1 -29.25 21.44 -22.11
C MET A 1 -27.73 21.38 -22.08
N PRO A 2 -27.02 22.08 -21.17
CA PRO A 2 -25.57 21.97 -21.12
C PRO A 2 -25.20 20.52 -20.75
N ALA A 3 -24.22 19.95 -21.45
CA ALA A 3 -23.73 18.62 -21.16
C ALA A 3 -23.14 18.62 -19.73
N GLU A 4 -23.68 17.78 -18.85
CA GLU A 4 -23.11 17.60 -17.51
C GLU A 4 -21.66 17.13 -17.63
N LEU A 5 -20.75 17.86 -16.98
CA LEU A 5 -19.35 17.48 -16.93
C LEU A 5 -19.20 16.15 -16.17
N PRO A 6 -18.32 15.24 -16.62
CA PRO A 6 -18.15 13.95 -15.97
C PRO A 6 -17.69 14.13 -14.52
N SER A 7 -18.43 13.51 -13.59
CA SER A 7 -18.18 13.51 -12.15
C SER A 7 -17.83 12.10 -11.64
N LYS A 8 -17.32 12.03 -10.41
CA LYS A 8 -17.19 10.77 -9.66
C LYS A 8 -17.19 11.01 -8.14
N VAL A 9 -17.56 9.97 -7.39
CA VAL A 9 -17.54 9.98 -5.91
C VAL A 9 -16.13 9.69 -5.39
N CYS A 10 -15.65 10.52 -4.47
CA CYS A 10 -14.40 10.29 -3.76
C CYS A 10 -14.53 9.16 -2.74
N THR A 11 -13.67 8.15 -2.80
CA THR A 11 -13.72 7.00 -1.86
C THR A 11 -13.25 7.33 -0.44
N SER A 12 -12.76 8.56 -0.19
CA SER A 12 -12.30 9.00 1.13
C SER A 12 -13.33 9.88 1.84
N CYS A 13 -13.89 10.89 1.16
CA CYS A 13 -14.85 11.82 1.78
C CYS A 13 -16.30 11.60 1.34
N GLY A 14 -16.58 10.68 0.41
CA GLY A 14 -17.92 10.37 -0.08
C GLY A 14 -18.58 11.45 -0.94
N LYS A 15 -17.91 12.59 -1.19
CA LYS A 15 -18.45 13.69 -1.99
C LYS A 15 -18.31 13.40 -3.48
N GLU A 16 -19.35 13.71 -4.25
CA GLU A 16 -19.29 13.79 -5.70
C GLU A 16 -18.51 15.05 -6.12
N LYS A 17 -17.54 14.88 -7.01
CA LYS A 17 -16.68 15.96 -7.50
C LYS A 17 -16.41 15.81 -9.01
N PRO A 18 -16.11 16.89 -9.74
CA PRO A 18 -15.69 16.82 -11.14
C PRO A 18 -14.46 15.92 -11.33
N MET A 19 -14.32 15.26 -12.48
CA MET A 19 -13.18 14.38 -12.78
C MET A 19 -11.82 15.09 -12.63
N GLU A 20 -11.75 16.40 -12.86
CA GLU A 20 -10.55 17.25 -12.76
C GLU A 20 -10.00 17.32 -11.32
N GLU A 21 -10.86 17.10 -10.32
CA GLU A 21 -10.50 17.02 -8.90
C GLU A 21 -9.80 15.71 -8.53
N PHE A 22 -9.59 14.81 -9.49
CA PHE A 22 -8.91 13.53 -9.29
C PHE A 22 -7.65 13.45 -10.16
N SER A 23 -6.49 13.23 -9.53
CA SER A 23 -5.21 13.12 -10.23
C SER A 23 -5.19 11.95 -11.21
N LYS A 24 -4.53 12.13 -12.35
CA LYS A 24 -4.24 11.05 -13.31
C LYS A 24 -3.43 9.94 -12.60
N ASN A 25 -3.78 8.69 -12.83
CA ASN A 25 -3.12 7.53 -12.21
C ASN A 25 -2.37 6.69 -13.24
N GLN A 26 -3.06 6.26 -14.30
CA GLN A 26 -2.52 5.37 -15.32
C GLN A 26 -3.32 5.51 -16.63
N TYR A 27 -2.77 5.01 -17.73
CA TYR A 27 -3.50 4.87 -18.99
C TYR A 27 -4.14 3.48 -19.04
N GLY A 28 -5.43 3.42 -19.36
CA GLY A 28 -6.14 2.17 -19.65
C GLY A 28 -6.13 1.85 -21.14
N LYS A 29 -6.81 0.76 -21.50
CA LYS A 29 -7.01 0.37 -22.91
C LYS A 29 -7.60 1.53 -23.73
N GLY A 30 -7.03 1.79 -24.90
CA GLY A 30 -7.46 2.88 -25.79
C GLY A 30 -7.14 4.28 -25.24
N ASP A 31 -5.98 4.43 -24.58
CA ASP A 31 -5.46 5.69 -24.03
C ASP A 31 -6.37 6.42 -23.03
N ARG A 32 -7.38 5.72 -22.50
CA ARG A 32 -8.28 6.28 -21.50
C ARG A 32 -7.49 6.66 -20.24
N ILE A 33 -7.64 7.90 -19.79
CA ILE A 33 -6.97 8.37 -18.57
C ILE A 33 -7.72 7.82 -17.36
N LEU A 34 -7.13 6.86 -16.66
CA LEU A 34 -7.64 6.37 -15.39
C LEU A 34 -7.18 7.31 -14.27
N ARG A 35 -8.15 7.86 -13.53
CA ARG A 35 -7.91 8.80 -12.43
C ARG A 35 -7.98 8.09 -11.07
N ARG A 36 -7.28 8.63 -10.08
CA ARG A 36 -7.27 8.14 -8.68
C ARG A 36 -8.71 8.09 -8.12
N PRO A 37 -9.04 7.13 -7.23
CA PRO A 37 -10.36 7.05 -6.59
C PRO A 37 -10.57 8.12 -5.50
N VAL A 38 -9.49 8.71 -5.00
CA VAL A 38 -9.49 9.77 -3.97
C VAL A 38 -9.27 11.12 -4.63
N CYS A 39 -10.02 12.15 -4.22
CA CYS A 39 -9.84 13.51 -4.73
C CYS A 39 -8.51 14.12 -4.28
N LYS A 40 -8.04 15.16 -4.97
CA LYS A 40 -6.78 15.86 -4.69
C LYS A 40 -6.68 16.36 -3.24
N GLU A 41 -7.78 16.89 -2.71
CA GLU A 41 -7.90 17.37 -1.34
C GLU A 41 -7.68 16.25 -0.31
N CYS A 42 -8.43 15.15 -0.39
CA CYS A 42 -8.22 14.02 0.53
C CYS A 42 -6.86 13.35 0.32
N TYR A 43 -6.35 13.36 -0.92
CA TYR A 43 -5.04 12.79 -1.21
C TYR A 43 -3.90 13.62 -0.62
N SER A 44 -4.03 14.95 -0.55
CA SER A 44 -3.02 15.82 0.05
C SER A 44 -2.93 15.66 1.57
N GLN A 45 -4.02 15.24 2.22
CA GLN A 45 -4.11 14.97 3.65
C GLN A 45 -3.49 13.63 4.07
N LYS A 46 -3.11 12.75 3.13
CA LYS A 46 -2.44 11.50 3.48
C LYS A 46 -1.15 11.78 4.24
N VAL A 47 -0.98 11.08 5.35
CA VAL A 47 0.30 11.02 6.06
C VAL A 47 1.36 10.52 5.09
N LYS A 48 2.44 11.28 4.99
CA LYS A 48 3.59 10.97 4.14
C LYS A 48 4.70 10.47 5.04
N ILE A 49 5.56 9.64 4.48
CA ILE A 49 6.80 9.23 5.12
C ILE A 49 7.58 10.43 5.65
N ASN A 50 8.07 10.31 6.87
CA ASN A 50 8.97 11.28 7.48
C ASN A 50 10.27 11.30 6.68
N LYS A 51 10.52 12.39 5.94
CA LYS A 51 11.67 12.48 5.04
C LYS A 51 13.01 12.33 5.75
N LYS A 52 13.16 12.97 6.92
CA LYS A 52 14.41 12.91 7.69
C LYS A 52 14.70 11.49 8.16
N GLU A 53 13.67 10.81 8.64
CA GLU A 53 13.77 9.43 9.08
C GLU A 53 14.01 8.48 7.91
N ALA A 54 13.38 8.72 6.76
CA ALA A 54 13.63 7.96 5.53
C ALA A 54 15.07 8.11 5.06
N GLU A 55 15.58 9.33 4.97
CA GLU A 55 16.97 9.61 4.56
C GLU A 55 17.97 8.92 5.50
N GLU A 56 17.75 9.01 6.82
CA GLU A 56 18.61 8.35 7.80
C GLU A 56 18.51 6.83 7.71
N TYR A 57 17.31 6.28 7.55
CA TYR A 57 17.11 4.85 7.39
C TYR A 57 17.78 4.32 6.11
N GLU A 58 17.61 5.00 4.97
CA GLU A 58 18.24 4.63 3.70
C GLU A 58 19.78 4.70 3.79
N ARG A 59 20.33 5.64 4.58
CA ARG A 59 21.78 5.76 4.84
C ARG A 59 22.33 4.58 5.64
N LEU A 60 21.62 4.16 6.69
CA LEU A 60 22.01 3.05 7.57
C LEU A 60 21.69 1.68 6.97
N HIS A 61 20.64 1.60 6.14
CA HIS A 61 20.14 0.38 5.52
C HIS A 61 19.94 0.64 4.01
N PRO A 62 21.01 0.59 3.21
CA PRO A 62 20.91 0.82 1.77
C PRO A 62 19.87 -0.09 1.12
N ARG A 63 19.05 0.48 0.24
CA ARG A 63 18.10 -0.30 -0.57
C ARG A 63 18.90 -1.28 -1.44
N PRO A 64 18.50 -2.56 -1.56
CA PRO A 64 19.13 -3.50 -2.50
C PRO A 64 19.26 -2.91 -3.90
N ALA A 65 20.38 -3.17 -4.57
CA ALA A 65 20.61 -2.73 -5.94
C ALA A 65 19.69 -3.49 -6.93
N ILE A 66 19.60 -2.99 -8.17
CA ILE A 66 18.86 -3.71 -9.21
C ILE A 66 19.59 -5.03 -9.50
N GLY A 67 18.85 -6.13 -9.56
CA GLY A 67 19.37 -7.49 -9.71
C GLY A 67 19.68 -8.20 -8.38
N GLU A 68 19.71 -7.48 -7.26
CA GLU A 68 19.98 -8.10 -5.95
C GLU A 68 18.75 -8.78 -5.36
N LYS A 69 19.03 -9.81 -4.55
CA LYS A 69 18.05 -10.55 -3.77
C LYS A 69 17.71 -9.80 -2.48
N PHE A 70 16.46 -9.92 -2.06
CA PHE A 70 15.91 -9.33 -0.85
C PHE A 70 14.91 -10.27 -0.22
N LEU A 71 15.10 -10.62 1.06
CA LEU A 71 14.14 -11.40 1.83
C LEU A 71 13.14 -10.45 2.50
N CYS A 72 11.88 -10.49 2.07
CA CYS A 72 10.86 -9.60 2.61
C CYS A 72 10.45 -10.02 4.04
N PRO A 73 10.52 -9.13 5.05
CA PRO A 73 10.22 -9.50 6.44
C PRO A 73 8.74 -9.78 6.68
N VAL A 74 7.84 -9.32 5.80
CA VAL A 74 6.38 -9.51 5.95
C VAL A 74 5.92 -10.86 5.42
N CYS A 75 6.32 -11.22 4.19
CA CYS A 75 5.86 -12.48 3.57
C CYS A 75 6.89 -13.60 3.61
N ASN A 76 8.10 -13.32 4.12
CA ASN A 76 9.23 -14.24 4.19
C ASN A 76 9.58 -14.89 2.84
N LYS A 77 9.42 -14.16 1.74
CA LYS A 77 9.76 -14.60 0.37
C LYS A 77 10.93 -13.80 -0.16
N GLU A 78 11.87 -14.50 -0.78
CA GLU A 78 12.94 -13.87 -1.57
C GLU A 78 12.33 -13.16 -2.79
N LYS A 79 12.84 -11.97 -3.07
CA LYS A 79 12.50 -11.12 -4.21
C LYS A 79 13.80 -10.69 -4.88
N VAL A 80 13.81 -10.66 -6.20
CA VAL A 80 14.86 -9.98 -6.96
C VAL A 80 14.34 -8.58 -7.30
N ARG A 81 15.14 -7.55 -7.02
CA ARG A 81 14.75 -6.17 -7.33
C ARG A 81 15.03 -5.89 -8.81
N ASN A 82 14.01 -5.99 -9.66
CA ASN A 82 14.12 -5.67 -11.08
C ASN A 82 13.74 -4.21 -11.36
N PHE A 83 12.83 -3.66 -10.55
CA PHE A 83 12.31 -2.30 -10.68
C PHE A 83 12.33 -1.55 -9.36
N LYS A 84 12.22 -0.22 -9.43
CA LYS A 84 12.16 0.65 -8.24
C LYS A 84 11.01 0.29 -7.29
N ALA A 85 9.89 -0.18 -7.81
CA ALA A 85 8.69 -0.51 -7.04
C ALA A 85 8.70 -1.92 -6.40
N ASP A 86 9.70 -2.75 -6.70
CA ASP A 86 9.74 -4.12 -6.18
C ASP A 86 10.07 -4.15 -4.68
N ILE A 87 10.98 -3.28 -4.23
CA ILE A 87 11.38 -3.11 -2.84
C ILE A 87 11.16 -1.64 -2.46
N VAL A 88 10.31 -1.39 -1.47
CA VAL A 88 9.82 -0.07 -1.09
C VAL A 88 10.02 0.18 0.40
N LEU A 89 10.16 1.45 0.79
CA LEU A 89 10.34 1.85 2.18
C LEU A 89 8.94 1.99 2.79
N ASP A 90 8.58 1.06 3.65
CA ASP A 90 7.31 1.09 4.38
C ASP A 90 7.33 2.18 5.45
N HIS A 91 6.18 2.82 5.64
CA HIS A 91 5.99 3.82 6.68
C HIS A 91 4.58 3.73 7.24
N SER A 92 4.45 4.15 8.49
CA SER A 92 3.17 4.28 9.17
C SER A 92 2.32 5.39 8.56
N HIS A 93 1.07 5.09 8.21
CA HIS A 93 0.09 6.10 7.79
C HIS A 93 -0.54 6.86 8.98
N ILE A 94 -0.09 6.62 10.22
CA ILE A 94 -0.55 7.35 11.40
C ILE A 94 0.36 8.56 11.66
N ASP A 95 1.68 8.35 11.67
CA ASP A 95 2.68 9.35 12.07
C ASP A 95 3.81 9.55 11.06
N GLY A 96 3.87 8.75 10.00
CA GLY A 96 4.90 8.83 8.96
C GLY A 96 6.20 8.13 9.32
N SER A 97 6.29 7.47 10.49
CA SER A 97 7.49 6.75 10.94
C SER A 97 7.86 5.61 9.99
N VAL A 98 9.16 5.36 9.84
CA VAL A 98 9.70 4.34 8.94
C VAL A 98 9.66 2.97 9.61
N ARG A 99 9.09 1.98 8.94
CA ARG A 99 9.12 0.58 9.42
C ARG A 99 10.24 -0.24 8.78
N GLY A 100 10.63 0.12 7.56
CA GLY A 100 11.77 -0.46 6.87
C GLY A 100 11.46 -1.01 5.47
N TRP A 101 12.41 -1.74 4.89
CA TRP A 101 12.25 -2.30 3.55
C TRP A 101 11.27 -3.46 3.54
N ILE A 102 10.33 -3.43 2.60
CA ILE A 102 9.44 -4.57 2.29
C ILE A 102 9.24 -4.69 0.77
N CYS A 103 8.69 -5.82 0.31
CA CYS A 103 8.35 -5.93 -1.11
C CYS A 103 7.09 -5.12 -1.46
N GLY A 104 7.01 -4.60 -2.69
CA GLY A 104 5.90 -3.78 -3.17
C GLY A 104 4.53 -4.46 -3.07
N SER A 105 4.49 -5.80 -3.19
CA SER A 105 3.26 -6.57 -2.99
C SER A 105 2.78 -6.50 -1.54
N CYS A 106 3.67 -6.65 -0.55
CA CYS A 106 3.30 -6.56 0.86
C CYS A 106 2.86 -5.15 1.22
N ASN A 107 3.62 -4.13 0.79
CA ASN A 107 3.27 -2.72 1.00
C ASN A 107 1.86 -2.41 0.47
N THR A 108 1.57 -2.83 -0.75
CA THR A 108 0.25 -2.62 -1.36
C THR A 108 -0.85 -3.35 -0.60
N SER A 109 -0.61 -4.60 -0.17
CA SER A 109 -1.58 -5.38 0.58
C SER A 109 -1.87 -4.79 1.97
N ILE A 110 -0.85 -4.36 2.70
CA ILE A 110 -1.01 -3.68 4.00
C ILE A 110 -1.84 -2.40 3.82
N GLY A 111 -1.51 -1.59 2.80
CA GLY A 111 -2.27 -0.39 2.47
C GLY A 111 -3.73 -0.67 2.07
N LYS A 112 -4.04 -1.81 1.45
CA LYS A 112 -5.42 -2.22 1.11
C LYS A 112 -6.26 -2.54 2.35
N PHE A 113 -5.63 -3.01 3.43
CA PHE A 113 -6.29 -3.21 4.72
C PHE A 113 -6.31 -1.96 5.59
N GLY A 114 -5.82 -0.82 5.07
CA GLY A 114 -5.83 0.46 5.78
C GLY A 114 -4.96 0.48 7.03
N GLU A 115 -4.05 -0.48 7.18
CA GLU A 115 -3.24 -0.67 8.41
C GLU A 115 -4.08 -0.86 9.69
N ASP A 116 -5.32 -1.31 9.53
CA ASP A 116 -6.25 -1.53 10.63
C ASP A 116 -6.08 -2.95 11.20
N ILE A 117 -5.48 -3.05 12.39
CA ILE A 117 -5.24 -4.33 13.08
C ILE A 117 -6.53 -5.15 13.24
N PRO A 118 -7.67 -4.58 13.69
CA PRO A 118 -8.94 -5.32 13.72
C PRO A 118 -9.36 -5.90 12.37
N THR A 119 -9.20 -5.17 11.27
CA THR A 119 -9.50 -5.67 9.91
C THR A 119 -8.56 -6.80 9.52
N LEU A 120 -7.27 -6.68 9.80
CA LEU A 120 -6.28 -7.74 9.54
C LEU A 120 -6.60 -9.00 10.36
N GLN A 121 -6.99 -8.86 11.63
CA GLN A 121 -7.43 -9.98 12.47
C GLN A 121 -8.67 -10.66 11.87
N ARG A 122 -9.68 -9.89 11.43
CA ARG A 122 -10.84 -10.46 10.74
C ARG A 122 -10.47 -11.17 9.44
N ALA A 123 -9.47 -10.69 8.70
CA ALA A 123 -8.97 -11.37 7.51
C ALA A 123 -8.32 -12.72 7.84
N ILE A 124 -7.54 -12.80 8.94
CA ILE A 124 -6.98 -14.06 9.45
C ILE A 124 -8.11 -15.05 9.78
N GLU A 125 -9.11 -14.60 10.56
CA GLU A 125 -10.24 -15.45 10.95
C GLU A 125 -11.09 -15.90 9.75
N TRP A 126 -11.28 -15.03 8.75
CA TRP A 126 -11.95 -15.38 7.50
C TRP A 126 -11.24 -16.53 6.77
N ILE A 127 -9.92 -16.44 6.62
CA ILE A 127 -9.11 -17.48 5.96
C ILE A 127 -9.19 -18.79 6.75
N LYS A 128 -9.10 -18.74 8.09
CA LYS A 128 -9.25 -19.92 8.96
C LYS A 128 -10.60 -20.61 8.75
N LYS A 129 -11.69 -19.85 8.62
CA LYS A 129 -13.05 -20.38 8.41
C LYS A 129 -13.20 -21.16 7.11
N SER A 130 -12.56 -20.70 6.04
CA SER A 130 -12.54 -21.40 4.73
C SER A 130 -11.61 -22.60 4.68
N SER A 131 -10.78 -22.80 5.71
CA SER A 131 -9.74 -23.82 5.74
C SER A 131 -10.13 -25.02 6.61
N LYS A 132 -10.98 -25.93 6.09
CA LYS A 132 -11.14 -27.28 6.69
C LYS A 132 -9.85 -28.13 6.67
N GLY A 133 -8.69 -27.58 6.26
CA GLY A 133 -7.43 -28.31 6.13
C GLY A 133 -6.15 -27.51 6.44
N LEU A 134 -6.20 -26.29 6.98
CA LEU A 134 -4.97 -25.64 7.44
C LEU A 134 -4.66 -26.15 8.85
N LYS A 135 -3.93 -27.28 8.96
CA LYS A 135 -3.30 -27.71 10.21
C LYS A 135 -2.36 -26.60 10.66
N LEU A 136 -2.84 -25.79 11.60
CA LEU A 136 -2.11 -24.69 12.19
C LEU A 136 -1.05 -25.31 13.11
N PHE A 137 0.22 -25.36 12.69
CA PHE A 137 1.33 -25.49 13.62
C PHE A 137 1.43 -24.17 14.38
N LEU A 138 0.69 -24.07 15.49
CA LEU A 138 0.94 -23.08 16.53
C LEU A 138 2.25 -23.49 17.21
N LEU A 139 3.39 -23.02 16.69
CA LEU A 139 4.59 -22.94 17.50
C LEU A 139 4.40 -21.76 18.44
N ASN A 140 4.23 -22.09 19.72
CA ASN A 140 4.34 -21.17 20.84
C ASN A 140 5.62 -20.33 20.69
N ILE A 141 5.46 -19.03 20.47
CA ILE A 141 6.53 -18.05 20.68
C ILE A 141 6.00 -17.03 21.67
N PHE A 142 5.92 -17.47 22.93
CA PHE A 142 6.09 -16.64 24.12
C PHE A 142 6.72 -17.54 25.18
N SER A 143 8.03 -17.48 25.28
CA SER A 143 8.82 -17.79 26.47
C SER A 143 9.92 -16.75 26.54
#